data_AF-A0A2H5ZYW4-F1
#
_entry.id   AF-A0A2H5ZYW4-F1
#
_cell.length_a   1.000
_cell.length_b   1.000
_cell.length_c   1.000
_cell.angle_alpha   90.00
_cell.angle_beta   90.00
_cell.angle_gamma   90.00
#
_symmetry.space_group_name_H-M   'P 1'
#
loop_
_entity.id
_entity.type
_entity.pdbx_description
1 polymer ?
#
loop_
_entity_poly.entity_id
_entity_poly.type
_entity_poly.pdbx_seq_one_letter_code
_entity_poly.pdbx_strand_id
1 'polypeptide(L)'
;MTGPRQVAAGAAATFEVQVTERGRPYPAQDLQEVKYLLFDGRQELVVQGRAQSAGSGWRVTLGPDVTRRLRPGSNRLEVIVVSKVVSVPSFASVTFTSLPAR
;
A
#
# COMPACT_ATOMS: atom_id res chain seq x y z
N MET A 1 -6.78 5.20 -2.11
CA MET A 1 -5.87 4.18 -2.64
C MET A 1 -6.65 3.30 -3.60
N THR A 2 -6.05 2.94 -4.73
CA THR A 2 -6.65 2.06 -5.76
C THR A 2 -5.66 0.97 -6.14
N GLY A 3 -6.15 -0.17 -6.61
CA GLY A 3 -5.31 -1.30 -6.97
C GLY A 3 -6.12 -2.55 -7.30
N PRO A 4 -5.46 -3.68 -7.59
CA PRO A 4 -6.14 -4.92 -7.93
C PRO A 4 -6.94 -5.48 -6.74
N ARG A 5 -8.12 -6.04 -7.02
CA ARG A 5 -8.93 -6.75 -6.01
C ARG A 5 -8.46 -8.19 -5.78
N GLN A 6 -7.68 -8.74 -6.71
CA GLN A 6 -7.14 -10.09 -6.66
C GLN A 6 -5.67 -10.09 -7.09
N VAL A 7 -4.84 -10.86 -6.41
CA VAL A 7 -3.41 -10.98 -6.69
C VAL A 7 -3.03 -12.46 -6.66
N ALA A 8 -2.48 -12.99 -7.75
CA ALA A 8 -1.98 -14.37 -7.76
C ALA A 8 -0.65 -14.44 -6.98
N ALA A 9 -0.46 -15.51 -6.20
CA ALA A 9 0.79 -15.76 -5.51
C ALA A 9 1.96 -15.82 -6.52
N GLY A 10 2.99 -14.99 -6.34
CA GLY A 10 4.12 -14.86 -7.27
C GLY A 10 3.92 -13.92 -8.44
N ALA A 11 2.77 -13.26 -8.56
CA ALA A 11 2.60 -12.13 -9.47
C ALA A 11 2.98 -10.82 -8.77
N ALA A 12 3.48 -9.86 -9.55
CA ALA A 12 3.64 -8.49 -9.06
C ALA A 12 2.25 -7.80 -8.97
N ALA A 13 2.06 -6.95 -7.97
CA ALA A 13 0.84 -6.16 -7.81
C ALA A 13 1.19 -4.72 -7.44
N THR A 14 0.49 -3.77 -8.06
CA THR A 14 0.73 -2.34 -7.90
C THR A 14 -0.50 -1.64 -7.36
N PHE A 15 -0.32 -0.82 -6.33
CA PHE A 15 -1.35 -0.01 -5.71
C PHE A 15 -0.97 1.47 -5.80
N GLU A 16 -1.92 2.28 -6.23
CA GLU A 16 -1.78 3.72 -6.39
C GLU A 16 -2.36 4.44 -5.17
N VAL A 17 -1.57 5.37 -4.63
CA VAL A 17 -1.89 6.17 -3.45
C VAL A 17 -1.90 7.63 -3.86
N GLN A 18 -3.03 8.28 -3.62
CA GLN A 18 -3.20 9.72 -3.81
C GLN A 18 -3.32 10.35 -2.44
N VAL A 19 -2.45 11.31 -2.16
CA VAL A 19 -2.48 12.10 -0.92
C VAL A 19 -3.03 13.46 -1.28
N THR A 20 -4.14 13.84 -0.65
CA THR A 20 -4.81 15.11 -0.95
C THR A 20 -5.15 15.88 0.31
N GLU A 21 -5.20 17.19 0.17
CA GLU A 21 -5.77 18.11 1.15
C GLU A 21 -6.86 18.94 0.45
N ARG A 22 -8.09 18.90 1.00
CA ARG A 22 -9.24 19.63 0.44
C ARG A 22 -9.44 19.40 -1.07
N GLY A 23 -9.20 18.17 -1.52
CA GLY A 23 -9.35 17.75 -2.91
C GLY A 23 -8.17 18.11 -3.84
N ARG A 24 -7.11 18.77 -3.33
CA ARG A 24 -5.90 19.08 -4.10
C ARG A 24 -4.75 18.15 -3.73
N PRO A 25 -3.84 17.80 -4.66
CA PRO A 25 -2.66 17.00 -4.33
C PRO A 25 -1.85 17.63 -3.21
N TYR A 26 -1.45 16.82 -2.23
CA TYR A 26 -0.61 17.27 -1.12
C TYR A 26 0.83 17.51 -1.62
N PRO A 27 1.53 18.59 -1.22
CA PRO A 27 2.89 18.85 -1.67
C PRO A 27 3.85 17.73 -1.22
N ALA A 28 4.54 17.10 -2.16
CA ALA A 28 5.44 15.98 -1.85
C ALA A 28 6.60 16.40 -0.92
N GLN A 29 7.06 17.64 -1.03
CA GLN A 29 8.12 18.20 -0.17
C GLN A 29 7.72 18.32 1.32
N ASP A 30 6.42 18.44 1.58
CA ASP A 30 5.85 18.55 2.93
C ASP A 30 5.57 17.17 3.53
N LEU A 31 5.64 16.10 2.72
CA LEU A 31 5.58 14.74 3.22
C LEU A 31 6.93 14.31 3.79
N GLN A 32 6.90 13.80 5.01
CA GLN A 32 8.05 13.16 5.63
C GLN A 32 8.19 11.73 5.11
N GLU A 33 7.09 10.98 5.08
CA GLU A 33 7.12 9.57 4.71
C GLU A 33 5.76 9.05 4.26
N VAL A 34 5.77 8.13 3.29
CA VAL A 34 4.61 7.31 2.92
C VAL A 34 5.01 5.85 3.11
N LYS A 35 4.59 5.27 4.24
CA LYS A 35 4.85 3.85 4.57
C LYS A 35 3.68 2.98 4.18
N TYR A 36 3.93 1.70 4.01
CA TYR A 36 2.88 0.71 3.92
C TYR A 36 3.16 -0.49 4.82
N LEU A 37 2.09 -1.13 5.27
CA LEU A 37 2.05 -2.38 6.01
C LEU A 37 1.14 -3.35 5.27
N LEU A 38 1.61 -4.57 5.02
CA LEU A 38 0.83 -5.64 4.43
C LEU A 38 0.52 -6.69 5.48
N PHE A 39 -0.76 -6.92 5.73
CA PHE A 39 -1.27 -7.95 6.63
C PHE A 39 -1.96 -9.05 5.83
N ASP A 40 -1.80 -10.30 6.27
CA ASP A 40 -2.51 -11.45 5.70
C ASP A 40 -3.90 -11.65 6.34
N GLY A 41 -4.58 -12.73 5.94
CA GLY A 41 -5.91 -13.09 6.45
C GLY A 41 -5.95 -13.49 7.93
N ARG A 42 -4.80 -13.69 8.57
CA ARG A 42 -4.66 -13.92 10.02
C ARG A 42 -4.31 -12.65 10.78
N GLN A 43 -4.28 -11.51 10.09
CA GLN A 43 -3.83 -10.22 10.62
C GLN A 43 -2.35 -10.21 11.01
N GLU A 44 -1.54 -11.13 10.47
CA GLU A 44 -0.11 -11.17 10.69
C GLU A 44 0.59 -10.21 9.71
N LEU A 45 1.59 -9.46 10.19
CA LEU A 45 2.37 -8.56 9.35
C LEU A 45 3.30 -9.38 8.44
N VAL A 46 3.07 -9.28 7.13
CA VAL A 46 3.86 -9.98 6.11
C VAL A 46 5.08 -9.16 5.70
N VAL A 47 4.87 -7.87 5.41
CA VAL A 47 5.92 -6.95 5.02
C VAL A 47 5.53 -5.52 5.36
N GLN A 48 6.54 -4.68 5.57
CA GLN A 48 6.42 -3.23 5.63
C GLN A 48 7.43 -2.59 4.69
N GLY A 49 7.14 -1.40 4.21
CA GLY A 49 8.05 -0.67 3.32
C GLY A 49 7.62 0.77 3.09
N ARG A 50 8.28 1.41 2.13
CA ARG A 50 7.96 2.77 1.68
C ARG A 50 7.31 2.72 0.31
N ALA A 51 6.28 3.53 0.11
CA ALA A 51 5.76 3.79 -1.21
C ALA A 51 6.79 4.61 -2.00
N GLN A 52 6.84 4.40 -3.31
CA GLN A 52 7.71 5.12 -4.23
C GLN A 52 6.95 6.31 -4.81
N SER A 53 7.63 7.45 -5.01
CA SER A 53 7.01 8.58 -5.71
C SER A 53 6.72 8.20 -7.17
N ALA A 54 5.54 8.57 -7.65
CA ALA A 54 5.07 8.27 -9.00
C ALA A 54 4.24 9.45 -9.54
N GLY A 55 4.93 10.42 -10.16
CA GLY A 55 4.30 11.63 -10.68
C GLY A 55 3.66 12.46 -9.56
N SER A 56 2.35 12.67 -9.61
CA SER A 56 1.59 13.41 -8.59
C SER A 56 1.16 12.56 -7.38
N GLY A 57 1.47 11.26 -7.38
CA GLY A 57 1.07 10.33 -6.32
C GLY A 57 2.21 9.42 -5.87
N TRP A 58 1.81 8.34 -5.22
CA TRP A 58 2.71 7.33 -4.67
C TRP A 58 2.28 5.94 -5.08
N ARG A 59 3.24 5.03 -5.20
CA ARG A 59 3.02 3.67 -5.63
C ARG A 59 3.57 2.68 -4.63
N VAL A 60 2.75 1.71 -4.25
CA VAL A 60 3.18 0.52 -3.51
C VAL A 60 3.23 -0.65 -4.47
N THR A 61 4.42 -1.21 -4.67
CA THR A 61 4.62 -2.39 -5.51
C THR A 61 4.93 -3.58 -4.63
N LEU A 62 4.05 -4.58 -4.64
CA LEU A 62 4.29 -5.89 -4.03
C LEU A 62 4.94 -6.78 -5.09
N GLY A 63 6.21 -7.11 -4.89
CA GLY A 63 6.94 -8.00 -5.79
C GLY A 63 6.50 -9.47 -5.66
N PRO A 64 6.88 -10.32 -6.64
CA PRO A 64 6.61 -11.76 -6.62
C PRO A 64 6.99 -12.46 -5.32
N ASP A 65 8.14 -12.09 -4.73
CA ASP A 65 8.63 -12.72 -3.50
C ASP A 65 7.74 -12.40 -2.29
N VAL A 66 7.14 -11.21 -2.26
CA VAL A 66 6.18 -10.83 -1.22
C VAL A 66 4.86 -11.55 -1.45
N THR A 67 4.33 -11.56 -2.66
CA THR A 67 3.01 -12.15 -2.95
C THR A 67 3.01 -13.67 -2.84
N ARG A 68 4.15 -14.35 -3.03
CA ARG A 68 4.32 -15.79 -2.73
C ARG A 68 4.15 -16.14 -1.27
N ARG A 69 4.43 -15.21 -0.36
CA ARG A 69 4.31 -15.43 1.09
C ARG A 69 2.85 -15.33 1.57
N LEU A 70 1.97 -14.79 0.74
CA LEU A 70 0.55 -14.64 1.06
C LEU A 70 -0.16 -15.99 0.88
N ARG A 71 -0.74 -16.50 1.97
CA ARG A 71 -1.69 -17.62 1.90
C ARG A 71 -2.93 -17.18 1.12
N PRO A 72 -3.63 -18.08 0.41
CA PRO A 72 -4.90 -17.75 -0.22
C PRO A 72 -5.90 -17.18 0.79
N GLY A 73 -6.55 -16.05 0.46
CA GLY A 73 -7.49 -15.38 1.35
C GLY A 73 -7.47 -13.86 1.24
N SER A 74 -8.18 -13.21 2.16
CA SER A 74 -8.28 -11.75 2.23
C SER A 74 -7.04 -11.17 2.89
N ASN A 75 -6.41 -10.19 2.26
CA ASN A 75 -5.23 -9.47 2.77
C ASN A 75 -5.54 -7.98 2.85
N ARG A 76 -4.93 -7.28 3.80
CA ARG A 76 -5.09 -5.84 4.00
C ARG A 76 -3.77 -5.13 3.75
N LEU A 77 -3.77 -4.22 2.78
CA LEU A 77 -2.69 -3.26 2.59
C LEU A 77 -3.10 -1.94 3.26
N GLU A 78 -2.29 -1.46 4.19
CA GLU A 78 -2.47 -0.20 4.89
C GLU A 78 -1.33 0.74 4.55
N VAL A 79 -1.65 2.01 4.32
CA VAL A 79 -0.71 3.07 4.01
C VAL A 79 -0.80 4.13 5.10
N ILE A 80 0.35 4.55 5.59
CA ILE A 80 0.52 5.59 6.61
C ILE A 80 1.27 6.75 5.97
N VAL A 81 0.68 7.93 6.02
CA VAL A 81 1.24 9.17 5.48
C VAL A 81 1.61 10.06 6.66
N VAL A 82 2.88 10.40 6.76
CA VAL A 82 3.42 11.32 7.78
C VAL A 82 3.83 12.61 7.08
N SER A 83 3.33 13.73 7.59
CA SER A 83 3.65 15.07 7.10
C SER A 83 4.65 15.75 8.04
N LYS A 84 5.45 16.66 7.49
CA LYS A 84 6.36 17.54 8.23
C LYS A 84 5.63 18.74 8.85
N VAL A 85 4.47 19.10 8.30
CA VAL A 85 3.76 20.35 8.62
C VAL A 85 2.46 20.12 9.42
N VAL A 86 2.06 18.87 9.63
CA VAL A 86 0.97 18.50 10.56
C VAL A 86 1.39 17.37 11.48
N SER A 87 0.89 17.36 12.71
CA SER A 87 1.34 16.42 13.76
C SER A 87 0.66 15.05 13.73
N VAL A 88 -0.48 14.91 13.04
CA VAL A 88 -1.28 13.68 13.03
C VAL A 88 -1.09 12.95 11.70
N PRO A 89 -0.59 11.70 11.70
CA PRO A 89 -0.51 10.90 10.48
C PRO A 89 -1.90 10.57 9.90
N SER A 90 -1.95 10.42 8.59
CA SER A 90 -3.14 9.97 7.87
C SER A 90 -3.01 8.51 7.45
N PHE A 91 -4.12 7.78 7.44
CA PHE A 91 -4.16 6.35 7.16
C PHE A 91 -5.15 6.05 6.05
N ALA A 92 -4.82 5.09 5.19
CA ALA A 92 -5.74 4.55 4.20
C ALA A 92 -5.47 3.05 4.00
N SER A 93 -6.53 2.26 3.84
CA SER A 93 -6.38 0.82 3.64
C SER A 93 -7.21 0.33 2.44
N VAL A 94 -6.77 -0.78 1.86
CA VAL A 94 -7.50 -1.53 0.84
C VAL A 94 -7.37 -3.01 1.16
N THR A 95 -8.39 -3.76 0.77
CA THR A 95 -8.40 -5.21 0.88
C THR A 95 -8.30 -5.82 -0.51
N PHE A 96 -7.52 -6.89 -0.64
CA PHE A 96 -7.43 -7.69 -1.86
C PHE A 96 -7.35 -9.18 -1.52
N THR A 97 -7.75 -10.04 -2.45
CA THR A 97 -7.70 -11.49 -2.26
C THR A 97 -6.47 -12.08 -2.92
N SER A 98 -5.67 -12.86 -2.19
CA SER A 98 -4.61 -13.68 -2.76
C SER A 98 -5.21 -14.97 -3.33
N LEU A 99 -4.83 -15.29 -4.56
CA LEU A 99 -5.15 -16.57 -5.21
C LEU A 99 -3.94 -17.50 -5.15
N PRO A 100 -4.15 -18.84 -5.15
CA PRO A 100 -3.06 -19.80 -5.32
C PRO A 100 -2.22 -19.50 -6.57
N ALA A 101 -0.96 -19.92 -6.56
CA ALA A 101 -0.16 -19.93 -7.78
C ALA A 101 -0.82 -20.88 -8.80
N ARG A 102 -0.78 -20.51 -10.08
CA ARG A 102 -1.17 -21.42 -11.18
C ARG A 102 -0.05 -22.40 -11.47
#